data_AF-J5QRS0-F1
#
_entry.id   AF-J5QRS0-F1
#
_cell.length_a   1.000
_cell.length_b   1.000
_cell.length_c   1.000
_cell.angle_alpha   90.00
_cell.angle_beta   90.00
_cell.angle_gamma   90.00
#
_symmetry.space_group_name_H-M   'P 1'
#
loop_
_entity.id
_entity.type
_entity.pdbx_description
1 polymer ?
#
loop_
_entity_poly.entity_id
_entity_poly.type
_entity_poly.pdbx_seq_one_letter_code
_entity_poly.pdbx_strand_id
1 'polypeptide(L)'
;MRTAIVLSILSLATQVVGLHDVQAPFSAADAVDRPAALDKKRELKGRFLHITDLHPDPFYKEGATFGSSCHLKPGEKPHSGSAKGQWKRRLDFYGDERDDDAEFDFGEEDFNTTDVDSSRNYRKSDTAGKYGNILSDCDSPQALIDLTFDWLKKEWVDEIDFVVWTGDSARHDSDRNLPRSPKEIFNLNQQMAQKMLDTFGKHVPIIPTMGNNDIWPHNIILPGPNRVTEELLR
;
A
#
# COMPACT_ATOMS: atom_id res chain seq x y z
N MET A 1 -15.40 -54.06 47.45
CA MET A 1 -15.21 -54.16 45.98
C MET A 1 -16.53 -53.72 45.35
N ARG A 2 -16.78 -52.44 45.06
CA ARG A 2 -16.36 -51.64 43.88
C ARG A 2 -16.64 -52.31 42.53
N THR A 3 -17.77 -51.98 41.91
CA THR A 3 -18.04 -51.91 40.46
C THR A 3 -19.40 -51.18 40.29
N ALA A 4 -19.41 -49.84 40.24
CA ALA A 4 -19.29 -48.99 39.05
C ALA A 4 -20.60 -48.90 38.25
N ILE A 5 -21.40 -47.89 38.61
CA ILE A 5 -22.53 -47.34 37.84
C ILE A 5 -21.91 -46.54 36.67
N VAL A 6 -22.21 -46.93 35.44
CA VAL A 6 -21.86 -46.14 34.25
C VAL A 6 -22.98 -45.11 34.04
N LEU A 7 -22.71 -43.87 34.44
CA LEU A 7 -23.53 -42.71 34.09
C LEU A 7 -23.28 -42.35 32.61
N SER A 8 -24.31 -42.52 31.78
CA SER A 8 -24.37 -41.94 30.45
C SER A 8 -24.59 -40.43 30.57
N ILE A 9 -23.49 -39.66 30.62
CA ILE A 9 -23.52 -38.21 30.40
C ILE A 9 -23.39 -38.02 28.89
N LEU A 10 -24.53 -37.81 28.23
CA LEU A 10 -24.59 -37.35 26.85
C LEU A 10 -24.15 -35.88 26.85
N SER A 11 -22.83 -35.65 26.75
CA SER A 11 -22.27 -34.33 26.49
C SER A 11 -22.72 -33.88 25.12
N LEU A 12 -23.56 -32.85 25.09
CA LEU A 12 -23.95 -32.12 23.90
C LEU A 12 -22.72 -31.35 23.40
N ALA A 13 -21.83 -32.03 22.66
CA ALA A 13 -20.81 -31.38 21.88
C ALA A 13 -21.48 -30.80 20.62
N THR A 14 -22.13 -29.65 20.76
CA THR A 14 -22.38 -28.78 19.61
C THR A 14 -21.02 -28.45 19.00
N GLN A 15 -20.76 -29.06 17.85
CA GLN A 15 -19.71 -28.64 16.94
C GLN A 15 -19.99 -27.19 16.58
N VAL A 16 -19.20 -26.27 17.14
CA VAL A 16 -19.02 -24.94 16.57
C VAL A 16 -18.22 -25.17 15.29
N VAL A 17 -18.93 -25.52 14.22
CA VAL A 17 -18.38 -25.42 12.87
C VAL A 17 -18.22 -23.92 12.64
N GLY A 18 -16.97 -23.46 12.59
CA GLY A 18 -16.66 -22.08 12.27
C GLY A 18 -17.35 -21.70 10.97
N LEU A 19 -18.17 -20.64 11.02
CA LEU A 19 -18.48 -19.85 9.84
C LEU A 19 -17.14 -19.27 9.35
N HIS A 20 -16.46 -20.00 8.49
CA HIS A 20 -15.63 -19.36 7.49
C HIS A 20 -16.58 -18.88 6.43
N ASP A 21 -16.69 -17.56 6.27
CA ASP A 21 -17.30 -16.96 5.09
C ASP A 21 -16.51 -17.44 3.88
N VAL A 22 -16.99 -18.50 3.25
CA VAL A 22 -16.57 -18.85 1.90
C VAL A 22 -17.00 -17.67 1.05
N GLN A 23 -16.02 -16.89 0.61
CA GLN A 23 -16.23 -15.80 -0.34
C GLN A 23 -16.69 -16.42 -1.66
N ALA A 24 -17.99 -16.63 -1.79
CA ALA A 24 -18.61 -17.08 -3.02
C ALA A 24 -18.75 -15.88 -3.96
N PRO A 25 -18.38 -15.99 -5.24
CA PRO A 25 -18.67 -14.96 -6.22
C PRO A 25 -20.18 -14.72 -6.25
N PHE A 26 -20.58 -13.45 -6.23
CA PHE A 26 -21.99 -13.06 -6.32
C PHE A 26 -22.58 -13.62 -7.62
N SER A 27 -23.41 -14.66 -7.52
CA SER A 27 -24.07 -15.27 -8.67
C SER A 27 -25.31 -14.45 -9.00
N ALA A 28 -25.32 -13.81 -10.18
CA ALA A 28 -26.48 -13.09 -10.68
C ALA A 28 -27.72 -13.97 -10.88
N ALA A 29 -27.59 -15.30 -10.80
CA ALA A 29 -28.69 -16.25 -11.00
C ALA A 29 -29.70 -16.28 -9.84
N ASP A 30 -29.34 -15.87 -8.62
CA ASP A 30 -30.25 -15.90 -7.46
C ASP A 30 -31.25 -14.72 -7.45
N ALA A 31 -31.14 -13.80 -8.41
CA ALA A 31 -32.01 -12.63 -8.54
C ALA A 31 -33.30 -12.88 -9.35
N VAL A 32 -33.51 -14.09 -9.87
CA VAL A 32 -34.52 -14.37 -10.91
C VAL A 32 -35.69 -15.21 -10.39
N ASP A 33 -36.29 -14.90 -9.23
CA ASP A 33 -37.68 -15.35 -8.95
C ASP A 33 -38.38 -14.63 -7.78
N ARG A 34 -38.46 -13.29 -7.82
CA ARG A 34 -39.39 -12.56 -6.93
C ARG A 34 -40.47 -11.86 -7.75
N PRO A 35 -41.77 -12.03 -7.42
CA PRO A 35 -42.83 -11.34 -8.13
C PRO A 35 -42.64 -9.84 -7.95
N ALA A 36 -42.60 -9.13 -9.08
CA ALA A 36 -42.46 -7.68 -9.18
C ALA A 36 -43.72 -6.98 -8.65
N ALA A 37 -43.94 -7.03 -7.34
CA ALA A 37 -44.74 -6.01 -6.68
C ALA A 37 -44.05 -4.67 -6.89
N LEU A 38 -44.85 -3.62 -7.13
CA LEU A 38 -44.45 -2.24 -7.42
C LEU A 38 -43.55 -1.64 -6.32
N ASP A 39 -42.30 -2.07 -6.26
CA ASP A 39 -41.26 -1.41 -5.49
C ASP A 39 -40.86 -0.18 -6.27
N LYS A 40 -41.24 1.00 -5.77
CA LYS A 40 -40.52 2.23 -6.12
C LYS A 40 -39.04 1.92 -5.88
N LYS A 41 -38.29 1.70 -6.97
CA LYS A 41 -36.88 1.34 -6.96
C LYS A 41 -36.17 2.35 -6.06
N ARG A 42 -35.87 1.96 -4.81
CA ARG A 42 -35.17 2.84 -3.87
C ARG A 42 -33.85 3.18 -4.52
N GLU A 43 -33.63 4.45 -4.78
CA GLU A 43 -32.36 4.95 -5.28
C GLU A 43 -31.30 4.59 -4.23
N LEU A 44 -30.35 3.72 -4.60
CA LEU A 44 -29.26 3.33 -3.72
C LEU A 44 -28.32 4.52 -3.58
N LYS A 45 -28.05 4.92 -2.34
CA LYS A 45 -27.13 6.01 -1.99
C LYS A 45 -26.14 5.46 -0.98
N GLY A 46 -24.89 5.87 -1.11
CA GLY A 46 -23.81 5.51 -0.21
C GLY A 46 -22.62 6.43 -0.43
N ARG A 47 -21.69 6.43 0.51
CA ARG A 47 -20.45 7.19 0.47
C ARG A 47 -19.30 6.24 0.71
N PHE A 48 -18.29 6.31 -0.13
CA PHE A 48 -17.05 5.59 0.09
C PHE A 48 -15.89 6.56 0.01
N LEU A 49 -14.81 6.19 0.69
CA LEU A 49 -13.55 6.91 0.61
C LEU A 49 -12.58 6.10 -0.25
N HIS A 50 -11.85 6.78 -1.14
CA HIS A 50 -10.77 6.17 -1.92
C HIS A 50 -9.44 6.76 -1.45
N ILE A 51 -8.56 5.91 -0.93
CA ILE A 51 -7.21 6.24 -0.49
C ILE A 51 -6.21 5.50 -1.37
N THR A 52 -5.13 6.16 -1.80
CA THR A 52 -4.12 5.58 -2.68
C THR A 52 -2.79 6.31 -2.52
N ASP A 53 -1.70 5.67 -2.98
CA ASP A 53 -0.39 6.29 -3.22
C ASP A 53 0.13 7.12 -2.03
N LEU A 54 0.05 6.52 -0.84
CA LEU A 54 0.43 7.21 0.41
C LEU A 54 1.94 7.48 0.46
N HIS A 55 2.74 6.52 -0.01
CA HIS A 55 4.21 6.57 0.00
C HIS A 55 4.82 7.23 1.25
N PRO A 56 4.57 6.71 2.47
CA PRO A 56 5.33 7.13 3.66
C PRO A 56 6.83 6.94 3.45
N ASP A 57 7.59 8.01 3.68
CA ASP A 57 9.04 7.98 3.68
C ASP A 57 9.60 8.21 5.10
N PRO A 58 10.12 7.15 5.75
CA PRO A 58 10.76 7.25 7.06
C PRO A 58 12.05 8.08 7.07
N PHE A 59 12.65 8.33 5.91
CA PHE A 59 13.90 9.05 5.77
C PHE A 59 13.72 10.52 5.40
N TYR A 60 12.48 10.95 5.14
CA TYR A 60 12.14 12.33 4.88
C TYR A 60 12.60 13.24 6.02
N LYS A 61 13.29 14.33 5.68
CA LYS A 61 13.70 15.36 6.62
C LYS A 61 13.24 16.72 6.15
N GLU A 62 12.55 17.44 7.02
CA GLU A 62 12.31 18.87 6.83
C GLU A 62 13.65 19.62 6.64
N GLY A 63 13.70 20.47 5.62
CA GLY A 63 14.88 21.21 5.20
C GLY A 63 15.88 20.40 4.36
N ALA A 64 15.62 19.14 4.02
CA ALA A 64 16.48 18.35 3.14
C ALA A 64 16.34 18.74 1.67
N THR A 65 17.37 18.49 0.86
CA THR A 65 17.38 18.87 -0.54
C THR A 65 16.53 17.93 -1.39
N PHE A 66 15.80 18.47 -2.37
CA PHE A 66 15.03 17.66 -3.32
C PHE A 66 15.92 16.70 -4.11
N GLY A 67 17.14 17.12 -4.47
CA GLY A 67 18.09 16.26 -5.19
C GLY A 67 18.59 15.05 -4.39
N SER A 68 18.27 14.99 -3.09
CA SER A 68 18.53 13.84 -2.21
C SER A 68 17.27 13.04 -1.88
N SER A 69 16.19 13.23 -2.65
CA SER A 69 14.85 12.70 -2.33
C SER A 69 14.39 13.07 -0.92
N CYS A 70 14.74 14.28 -0.46
CA CYS A 70 14.46 14.76 0.89
C CYS A 70 15.13 13.98 2.04
N HIS A 71 16.21 13.22 1.78
CA HIS A 71 16.92 12.47 2.82
C HIS A 71 18.14 13.19 3.42
N LEU A 72 18.71 14.20 2.75
CA LEU A 72 19.94 14.88 3.17
C LEU A 72 19.77 16.40 3.24
N LYS A 73 20.15 17.00 4.37
CA LYS A 73 20.21 18.47 4.51
C LYS A 73 21.35 19.06 3.66
N PRO A 74 21.26 20.34 3.28
CA PRO A 74 22.34 21.02 2.57
C PRO A 74 23.70 20.82 3.26
N GLY A 75 24.66 20.26 2.52
CA GLY A 75 26.01 19.99 3.02
C GLY A 75 26.20 18.66 3.75
N GLU A 76 25.14 17.89 4.01
CA GLU A 76 25.25 16.52 4.51
C GLU A 76 25.83 15.60 3.42
N LYS A 77 26.70 14.68 3.83
CA LYS A 77 27.24 13.64 2.94
C LYS A 77 26.37 12.39 3.05
N PRO A 78 26.18 11.64 1.95
CA PRO A 78 25.56 10.32 2.02
C PRO A 78 26.33 9.43 3.01
N HIS A 79 25.61 8.60 3.76
CA HIS A 79 26.25 7.64 4.65
C HIS A 79 27.14 6.69 3.83
N SER A 80 28.42 6.55 4.23
CA SER A 80 29.48 5.83 3.52
C SER A 80 29.34 4.29 3.53
N GLY A 81 28.12 3.77 3.62
CA GLY A 81 27.80 2.34 3.70
C GLY A 81 27.03 1.78 2.49
N SER A 82 26.51 2.61 1.58
CA SER A 82 25.74 2.16 0.43
C SER A 82 26.65 1.71 -0.72
N ALA A 83 27.26 0.56 -0.51
CA ALA A 83 27.32 -0.53 -1.47
C ALA A 83 27.42 -0.16 -2.97
N LYS A 84 28.42 0.64 -3.37
CA LYS A 84 28.91 0.64 -4.76
C LYS A 84 29.37 -0.76 -5.25
N GLY A 85 29.37 -1.78 -4.39
CA GLY A 85 29.78 -3.15 -4.70
C GLY A 85 28.84 -4.29 -4.27
N GLN A 86 27.61 -4.06 -3.77
CA GLN A 86 26.68 -5.18 -3.50
C GLN A 86 25.83 -5.59 -4.70
N TRP A 87 25.71 -4.73 -5.73
CA TRP A 87 25.03 -5.07 -6.98
C TRP A 87 25.61 -6.32 -7.65
N LYS A 88 26.93 -6.57 -7.49
CA LYS A 88 27.60 -7.74 -8.07
C LYS A 88 27.31 -9.07 -7.39
N ARG A 89 26.84 -9.07 -6.12
CA ARG A 89 26.49 -10.29 -5.36
C ARG A 89 25.00 -10.60 -5.34
N ARG A 90 24.14 -9.68 -5.78
CA ARG A 90 22.69 -9.87 -5.83
C ARG A 90 22.19 -10.43 -7.16
N LEU A 91 23.04 -10.44 -8.18
CA LEU A 91 22.78 -11.10 -9.47
C LEU A 91 22.93 -12.62 -9.43
N ASP A 92 23.56 -13.19 -8.40
CA ASP A 92 23.76 -14.65 -8.30
C ASP A 92 22.45 -15.44 -8.03
N PHE A 93 21.32 -14.74 -7.86
CA PHE A 93 19.99 -15.35 -7.62
C PHE A 93 19.12 -15.46 -8.90
N TYR A 94 19.53 -14.85 -10.01
CA TYR A 94 18.88 -15.00 -11.31
C TYR A 94 19.95 -15.40 -12.34
N GLY A 95 19.92 -16.66 -12.73
CA GLY A 95 20.75 -17.19 -13.80
C GLY A 95 20.44 -16.49 -15.12
N ASP A 96 21.52 -16.06 -15.77
CA ASP A 96 21.81 -16.13 -17.20
C ASP A 96 20.63 -16.53 -18.13
N GLU A 97 19.91 -15.53 -18.65
CA GLU A 97 19.47 -15.50 -20.04
C GLU A 97 19.62 -14.05 -20.53
N ARG A 98 20.69 -13.82 -21.29
CA ARG A 98 20.87 -12.65 -22.14
C ARG A 98 20.13 -12.93 -23.44
N ASP A 99 19.13 -12.12 -23.75
CA ASP A 99 18.65 -11.91 -25.11
C ASP A 99 18.43 -10.41 -25.32
N ASP A 100 19.37 -9.83 -26.07
CA ASP A 100 19.21 -8.89 -27.19
C ASP A 100 18.47 -7.54 -26.98
N ASP A 101 19.31 -6.50 -26.99
CA ASP A 101 19.12 -5.15 -27.51
C ASP A 101 17.78 -4.79 -28.18
N ALA A 102 16.85 -4.25 -27.40
CA ALA A 102 15.86 -3.31 -27.88
C ALA A 102 16.27 -1.88 -27.46
N GLU A 103 16.96 -1.18 -28.35
CA GLU A 103 17.11 0.28 -28.31
C GLU A 103 15.74 0.90 -28.58
N PHE A 104 14.98 1.17 -27.51
CA PHE A 104 13.70 1.85 -27.61
C PHE A 104 13.93 3.36 -27.44
N ASP A 105 14.06 4.03 -28.57
CA ASP A 105 14.13 5.48 -28.71
C ASP A 105 12.79 6.11 -28.32
N PHE A 106 12.70 6.67 -27.11
CA PHE A 106 11.56 7.52 -26.75
C PHE A 106 11.74 8.87 -27.44
N GLY A 107 11.05 9.04 -28.56
CA GLY A 107 10.85 10.33 -29.19
C GLY A 107 10.39 11.36 -28.18
N GLU A 108 11.13 12.45 -28.11
CA GLU A 108 10.88 13.65 -27.32
C GLU A 108 9.59 14.31 -27.83
N GLU A 109 8.43 13.90 -27.31
CA GLU A 109 7.18 14.63 -27.50
C GLU A 109 6.99 15.62 -26.34
N ASP A 110 7.24 16.89 -26.65
CA ASP A 110 7.03 18.05 -25.79
C ASP A 110 5.58 18.11 -25.28
N PHE A 111 5.36 17.61 -24.06
CA PHE A 111 4.10 17.81 -23.34
C PHE A 111 4.03 19.28 -22.89
N ASN A 112 3.29 20.10 -23.63
CA ASN A 112 3.16 21.54 -23.42
C ASN A 112 2.27 21.86 -22.20
N THR A 113 2.90 22.16 -21.06
CA THR A 113 2.23 22.48 -19.78
C THR A 113 1.91 23.98 -19.64
N THR A 114 1.06 24.54 -20.50
CA THR A 114 0.74 25.98 -20.42
C THR A 114 -0.26 26.39 -19.34
N ASP A 115 -0.79 25.47 -18.53
CA ASP A 115 -1.83 25.79 -17.52
C ASP A 115 -1.50 25.36 -16.08
N VAL A 116 -0.21 25.25 -15.73
CA VAL A 116 0.26 25.20 -14.34
C VAL A 116 1.39 26.22 -14.23
N ASP A 117 1.34 27.10 -13.22
CA ASP A 117 2.37 28.11 -12.96
C ASP A 117 3.78 27.48 -12.88
N SER A 118 4.43 27.39 -14.03
CA SER A 118 5.72 26.76 -14.30
C SER A 118 6.89 27.69 -13.98
N SER A 119 6.63 28.82 -13.31
CA SER A 119 7.62 29.87 -13.11
C SER A 119 8.62 29.62 -11.98
N ARG A 120 8.43 28.57 -11.17
CA ARG A 120 9.51 28.04 -10.31
C ARG A 120 10.12 26.80 -10.94
N ASN A 121 11.23 27.02 -11.64
CA ASN A 121 12.16 25.96 -12.00
C ASN A 121 12.50 25.15 -10.75
N TYR A 122 12.09 23.87 -10.72
CA TYR A 122 12.50 22.87 -9.74
C TYR A 122 14.03 22.85 -9.67
N ARG A 123 14.60 23.21 -8.50
CA ARG A 123 16.05 23.07 -8.28
C ARG A 123 16.28 21.94 -7.31
N LYS A 124 17.24 21.06 -7.65
CA LYS A 124 17.72 20.02 -6.74
C LYS A 124 18.21 20.56 -5.39
N SER A 125 18.58 21.84 -5.33
CA SER A 125 18.99 22.54 -4.10
C SER A 125 17.84 23.03 -3.23
N ASP A 126 16.60 23.04 -3.75
CA ASP A 126 15.43 23.47 -2.99
C ASP A 126 15.18 22.49 -1.84
N THR A 127 14.59 23.01 -0.77
CA THR A 127 14.49 22.30 0.51
C THR A 127 13.08 21.86 0.84
N ALA A 128 13.00 20.68 1.45
CA ALA A 128 11.82 20.01 1.96
C ALA A 128 11.07 20.85 2.99
N GLY A 129 9.75 20.96 2.85
CA GLY A 129 8.84 21.54 3.83
C GLY A 129 8.47 20.52 4.91
N LYS A 130 7.74 20.97 5.93
CA LYS A 130 7.32 20.10 7.05
C LYS A 130 6.36 18.98 6.64
N TYR A 131 5.46 19.25 5.69
CA TYR A 131 4.37 18.36 5.29
C TYR A 131 4.48 17.88 3.84
N GLY A 132 5.69 17.93 3.27
CA GLY A 132 5.93 17.59 1.86
C GLY A 132 6.06 18.82 0.96
N ASN A 133 6.33 18.57 -0.32
CA ASN A 133 6.45 19.57 -1.36
C ASN A 133 5.80 19.07 -2.65
N ILE A 134 5.13 19.98 -3.35
CA ILE A 134 4.64 19.73 -4.71
C ILE A 134 5.82 19.78 -5.70
N LEU A 135 5.73 19.01 -6.79
CA LEU A 135 6.72 18.98 -7.88
C LEU A 135 8.14 18.66 -7.40
N SER A 136 8.27 17.69 -6.49
CA SER A 136 9.57 17.21 -6.00
C SER A 136 9.65 15.70 -6.06
N ASP A 137 10.87 15.15 -6.10
CA ASP A 137 11.14 13.71 -6.05
C ASP A 137 11.04 13.12 -4.62
N CYS A 138 10.32 13.81 -3.74
CA CYS A 138 10.17 13.45 -2.34
C CYS A 138 8.84 12.74 -2.12
N ASP A 139 8.90 11.68 -1.32
CA ASP A 139 7.73 10.96 -0.84
C ASP A 139 7.12 11.63 0.41
N SER A 140 6.01 11.08 0.91
CA SER A 140 5.25 11.70 1.98
C SER A 140 5.97 11.62 3.33
N PRO A 141 6.18 12.74 4.04
CA PRO A 141 6.66 12.66 5.42
C PRO A 141 5.64 11.95 6.31
N GLN A 142 6.13 11.24 7.31
CA GLN A 142 5.28 10.59 8.31
C GLN A 142 4.29 11.57 8.96
N ALA A 143 4.70 12.83 9.15
CA ALA A 143 3.84 13.88 9.70
C ALA A 143 2.60 14.15 8.83
N LEU A 144 2.72 14.10 7.49
CA LEU A 144 1.58 14.25 6.59
C LEU A 144 0.65 13.05 6.72
N ILE A 145 1.20 11.84 6.72
CA ILE A 145 0.43 10.60 6.87
C ILE A 145 -0.36 10.61 8.18
N ASP A 146 0.30 10.92 9.30
CA ASP A 146 -0.32 10.96 10.61
C ASP A 146 -1.48 11.96 10.66
N LEU A 147 -1.25 13.19 10.17
CA LEU A 147 -2.28 14.23 10.12
C LEU A 147 -3.47 13.83 9.24
N THR A 148 -3.22 13.21 8.09
CA THR A 148 -4.28 12.73 7.19
C THR A 148 -5.15 11.69 7.90
N PHE A 149 -4.54 10.67 8.51
CA PHE A 149 -5.30 9.61 9.18
C PHE A 149 -6.04 10.11 10.43
N ASP A 150 -5.45 11.04 11.19
CA ASP A 150 -6.12 11.68 12.32
C ASP A 150 -7.35 12.47 11.87
N TRP A 151 -7.25 13.21 10.76
CA TRP A 151 -8.38 13.95 10.19
C TRP A 151 -9.46 13.02 9.66
N LEU A 152 -9.10 11.98 8.92
CA LEU A 152 -10.03 10.97 8.43
C LEU A 152 -10.78 10.28 9.58
N LYS A 153 -10.06 9.93 10.64
CA LYS A 153 -10.64 9.33 11.83
C LYS A 153 -11.69 10.22 12.49
N LYS A 154 -11.42 11.52 12.54
CA LYS A 154 -12.26 12.50 13.20
C LYS A 154 -13.51 12.86 12.38
N GLU A 155 -13.38 12.98 11.07
CA GLU A 155 -14.42 13.58 10.23
C GLU A 155 -15.20 12.58 9.37
N TRP A 156 -14.62 11.41 9.05
CA TRP A 156 -15.16 10.53 8.01
C TRP A 156 -15.59 9.14 8.46
N VAL A 157 -15.09 8.64 9.59
CA VAL A 157 -15.37 7.25 10.02
C VAL A 157 -16.86 6.98 10.20
N ASP A 158 -17.63 7.97 10.66
CA ASP A 158 -19.08 7.84 10.86
C ASP A 158 -19.92 8.24 9.63
N GLU A 159 -19.27 8.68 8.54
CA GLU A 159 -19.91 9.28 7.36
C GLU A 159 -19.84 8.42 6.09
N ILE A 160 -19.11 7.30 6.14
CA ILE A 160 -18.84 6.45 4.98
C ILE A 160 -19.21 4.99 5.24
N ASP A 161 -19.59 4.29 4.18
CA ASP A 161 -20.01 2.89 4.21
C ASP A 161 -18.83 1.93 4.09
N PHE A 162 -17.78 2.30 3.35
CA PHE A 162 -16.55 1.52 3.17
C PHE A 162 -15.39 2.38 2.64
N VAL A 163 -14.18 1.85 2.72
CA VAL A 163 -12.97 2.43 2.14
C VAL A 163 -12.42 1.53 1.05
N VAL A 164 -12.06 2.10 -0.09
CA VAL A 164 -11.22 1.48 -1.11
C VAL A 164 -9.80 1.99 -0.94
N TRP A 165 -8.84 1.08 -0.77
CA TRP A 165 -7.43 1.44 -0.61
C TRP A 165 -6.60 0.76 -1.67
N THR A 166 -6.07 1.52 -2.62
CA THR A 166 -5.44 0.95 -3.82
C THR A 166 -3.92 0.76 -3.74
N GLY A 167 -3.36 0.68 -2.52
CA GLY A 167 -1.94 0.35 -2.29
C GLY A 167 -1.00 1.54 -2.46
N ASP A 168 0.25 1.23 -2.85
CA ASP A 168 1.40 2.14 -2.92
C ASP A 168 1.72 2.78 -1.55
N SER A 169 1.93 1.86 -0.62
CA SER A 169 2.21 2.00 0.80
C SER A 169 3.69 2.14 1.11
N ALA A 170 4.58 1.69 0.22
CA ALA A 170 6.01 1.85 0.37
C ALA A 170 6.53 3.01 -0.48
N ARG A 171 7.47 3.81 0.05
CA ARG A 171 8.14 4.89 -0.70
C ARG A 171 8.76 4.42 -2.03
N HIS A 172 9.08 5.34 -2.92
CA HIS A 172 9.83 5.11 -4.14
C HIS A 172 11.31 4.80 -3.87
N ASP A 173 11.98 4.19 -4.86
CA ASP A 173 13.42 3.90 -4.81
C ASP A 173 14.29 5.03 -5.40
N SER A 174 13.89 6.29 -5.17
CA SER A 174 14.47 7.47 -5.81
C SER A 174 15.88 7.81 -5.31
N ASP A 175 16.19 7.54 -4.03
CA ASP A 175 17.53 7.74 -3.48
C ASP A 175 18.45 6.55 -3.78
N ARG A 176 19.30 6.71 -4.80
CA ARG A 176 20.31 5.71 -5.20
C ARG A 176 21.34 5.40 -4.10
N ASN A 177 21.50 6.27 -3.10
CA ASN A 177 22.39 6.03 -1.96
C ASN A 177 21.67 5.30 -0.81
N LEU A 178 20.35 5.14 -0.88
CA LEU A 178 19.54 4.46 0.10
C LEU A 178 18.47 3.60 -0.59
N PRO A 179 18.88 2.56 -1.33
CA PRO A 179 17.95 1.71 -2.05
C PRO A 179 17.05 0.95 -1.07
N ARG A 180 15.78 0.78 -1.43
CA ARG A 180 14.80 0.05 -0.62
C ARG A 180 15.22 -1.40 -0.44
N SER A 181 14.98 -1.92 0.76
CA SER A 181 15.10 -3.35 1.04
C SER A 181 13.72 -4.02 1.05
N PRO A 182 13.61 -5.34 0.77
CA PRO A 182 12.34 -6.06 0.89
C PRO A 182 11.72 -5.92 2.30
N LYS A 183 12.57 -5.95 3.34
CA LYS A 183 12.13 -5.77 4.73
C LYS A 183 11.49 -4.40 4.95
N GLU A 184 12.08 -3.35 4.37
CA GLU A 184 11.54 -1.99 4.46
C GLU A 184 10.18 -1.90 3.79
N ILE A 185 10.02 -2.45 2.58
CA ILE A 185 8.74 -2.49 1.86
C ILE A 185 7.67 -3.18 2.70
N PHE A 186 7.94 -4.38 3.22
CA PHE A 186 6.96 -5.10 4.05
C PHE A 186 6.63 -4.36 5.35
N ASN A 187 7.62 -3.72 5.97
CA ASN A 187 7.37 -2.90 7.16
C ASN A 187 6.46 -1.70 6.84
N LEU A 188 6.65 -1.04 5.70
CA LEU A 188 5.81 0.09 5.28
C LEU A 188 4.38 -0.37 4.94
N ASN A 189 4.24 -1.51 4.26
CA ASN A 189 2.92 -2.12 4.02
C ASN A 189 2.19 -2.41 5.34
N GLN A 190 2.87 -3.05 6.30
CA GLN A 190 2.30 -3.33 7.63
C GLN A 190 1.96 -2.04 8.38
N GLN A 191 2.82 -1.02 8.28
CA GLN A 191 2.57 0.28 8.91
C GLN A 191 1.30 0.93 8.36
N MET A 192 1.09 0.94 7.04
CA MET A 192 -0.11 1.52 6.44
C MET A 192 -1.35 0.66 6.69
N ALA A 193 -1.23 -0.66 6.62
CA ALA A 193 -2.32 -1.58 6.98
C ALA A 193 -2.76 -1.36 8.43
N GLN A 194 -1.83 -1.21 9.37
CA GLN A 194 -2.14 -0.93 10.77
C GLN A 194 -2.86 0.41 10.92
N LYS A 195 -2.42 1.47 10.21
CA LYS A 195 -3.13 2.77 10.22
C LYS A 195 -4.55 2.65 9.69
N MET A 196 -4.75 1.93 8.60
CA MET A 196 -6.07 1.67 8.03
C MET A 196 -6.98 0.92 9.03
N LEU A 197 -6.45 -0.11 9.69
CA LEU A 197 -7.17 -0.87 10.72
C LEU A 197 -7.48 -0.03 11.96
N ASP A 198 -6.54 0.79 12.43
CA ASP A 198 -6.70 1.66 13.60
C ASP A 198 -7.71 2.79 13.38
N THR A 199 -7.84 3.24 12.13
CA THR A 199 -8.79 4.29 11.74
C THR A 199 -10.16 3.74 11.40
N PHE A 200 -10.25 2.69 10.58
CA PHE A 200 -11.50 2.20 9.99
C PHE A 200 -11.93 0.82 10.49
N GLY A 201 -10.99 -0.06 10.82
CA GLY A 201 -11.20 -1.51 10.95
C GLY A 201 -12.21 -1.99 12.00
N LYS A 202 -12.68 -1.14 12.91
CA LYS A 202 -13.75 -1.47 13.87
C LYS A 202 -15.16 -1.27 13.32
N HIS A 203 -15.34 -0.35 12.37
CA HIS A 203 -16.66 0.18 12.00
C HIS A 203 -16.89 0.24 10.50
N VAL A 204 -15.84 0.41 9.72
CA VAL A 204 -15.89 0.64 8.28
C VAL A 204 -15.09 -0.46 7.57
N PRO A 205 -15.73 -1.27 6.69
CA PRO A 205 -15.03 -2.24 5.85
C PRO A 205 -13.96 -1.58 4.98
N ILE A 206 -12.82 -2.26 4.87
CA ILE A 206 -11.67 -1.83 4.07
C ILE A 206 -11.50 -2.81 2.92
N ILE A 207 -11.42 -2.30 1.70
CA ILE A 207 -11.21 -3.06 0.47
C ILE A 207 -9.82 -2.71 -0.06
N PRO A 208 -8.78 -3.45 0.33
CA PRO A 208 -7.41 -3.18 -0.10
C PRO A 208 -7.09 -3.80 -1.46
N THR A 209 -6.20 -3.15 -2.19
CA THR A 209 -5.40 -3.75 -3.27
C THR A 209 -3.93 -3.44 -3.01
N MET A 210 -3.05 -4.03 -3.82
CA MET A 210 -1.61 -3.73 -3.77
C MET A 210 -1.23 -2.87 -4.95
N GLY A 211 -0.33 -1.94 -4.68
CA GLY A 211 0.33 -1.15 -5.71
C GLY A 211 1.66 -1.78 -6.13
N ASN A 212 2.26 -1.20 -7.15
CA ASN A 212 3.50 -1.70 -7.73
C ASN A 212 4.74 -1.42 -6.87
N ASN A 213 4.65 -0.49 -5.92
CA ASN A 213 5.68 -0.22 -4.93
C ASN A 213 5.62 -1.12 -3.69
N ASP A 214 4.51 -1.83 -3.48
CA ASP A 214 4.26 -2.67 -2.29
C ASP A 214 4.96 -4.04 -2.33
N ILE A 215 5.69 -4.31 -3.41
CA ILE A 215 6.27 -5.61 -3.71
C ILE A 215 7.76 -5.51 -4.03
N TRP A 216 8.45 -6.64 -3.89
CA TRP A 216 9.83 -6.79 -4.31
C TRP A 216 9.99 -8.01 -5.22
N PRO A 217 10.59 -7.89 -6.42
CA PRO A 217 11.11 -6.66 -7.05
C PRO A 217 9.99 -5.72 -7.50
N HIS A 218 10.26 -4.42 -7.59
CA HIS A 218 9.30 -3.42 -8.06
C HIS A 218 8.66 -3.83 -9.40
N ASN A 219 7.35 -3.62 -9.54
CA ASN A 219 6.54 -3.95 -10.73
C ASN A 219 6.42 -5.44 -11.11
N ILE A 220 6.98 -6.37 -10.34
CA ILE A 220 6.99 -7.80 -10.69
C ILE A 220 6.28 -8.62 -9.61
N ILE A 221 5.06 -9.08 -9.93
CA ILE A 221 4.35 -10.08 -9.14
C ILE A 221 4.44 -11.42 -9.85
N LEU A 222 5.17 -12.37 -9.25
CA LEU A 222 5.21 -13.75 -9.72
C LEU A 222 3.97 -14.53 -9.23
N PRO A 223 3.51 -15.57 -9.95
CA PRO A 223 2.45 -16.44 -9.48
C PRO A 223 2.74 -16.99 -8.08
N GLY A 224 1.70 -17.03 -7.24
CA GLY A 224 1.77 -17.58 -5.89
C GLY A 224 1.55 -19.11 -5.85
N PRO A 225 1.86 -19.76 -4.73
CA PRO A 225 2.45 -19.18 -3.52
C PRO A 225 3.96 -18.94 -3.67
N ASN A 226 4.41 -17.80 -3.16
CA ASN A 226 5.83 -17.44 -3.06
C ASN A 226 6.07 -16.53 -1.84
N ARG A 227 7.35 -16.28 -1.52
CA ARG A 227 7.75 -15.49 -0.35
C ARG A 227 7.09 -14.10 -0.29
N VAL A 228 6.89 -13.42 -1.42
CA VAL A 228 6.26 -12.09 -1.44
C VAL A 228 4.79 -12.21 -1.06
N THR A 229 4.06 -13.13 -1.72
CA THR A 229 2.64 -13.37 -1.41
C THR A 229 2.42 -13.85 0.03
N GLU A 230 3.35 -14.61 0.61
CA GLU A 230 3.27 -15.04 2.01
C GLU A 230 3.46 -13.89 2.99
N GLU A 231 4.38 -12.95 2.73
CA GLU A 231 4.62 -11.80 3.60
C GLU A 231 3.44 -10.82 3.61
N LEU A 232 2.70 -10.73 2.50
CA LEU A 232 1.50 -9.89 2.38
C LEU A 232 0.26 -10.45 3.09
N LEU A 233 0.30 -11.73 3.46
CA LEU A 233 -0.78 -12.42 4.18
C LEU A 233 -0.57 -12.45 5.71
N ARG A 234 0.51 -11.85 6.21
CA ARG A 234 0.84 -11.76 7.64
C ARG A 234 0.30 -10.48 8.25
#